data_AF-A0A7S1AIP8-F1
#
_entry.id   AF-A0A7S1AIP8-F1
#
_cell.length_a   1.000
_cell.length_b   1.000
_cell.length_c   1.000
_cell.angle_alpha   90.00
_cell.angle_beta   90.00
_cell.angle_gamma   90.00
#
_symmetry.space_group_name_H-M   'P 1'
#
loop_
_entity.id
_entity.type
_entity.pdbx_description
1 polymer ?
#
loop_
_entity_poly.entity_id
_entity_poly.type
_entity_poly.pdbx_seq_one_letter_code
_entity_poly.pdbx_strand_id
1 'polypeptide(L)'
;SSHLASGDGHQVRNGFGVYRLIFSCVTMRDPDCRGIPVFNSPPPRSRCVRRLRLRTGSVVFPETPLLLAGAFGGPFCIFLFTPLRNALTLASQDSTSSVLQLYAAAFKGGFHNGWTGGFVTLLPSCPQFLVMGPFFHLARTLVGVQLALLATAVLETLISFSSQTVNAQMAFNQIQVQLDSGLEVHLARHMVLGPGAGVHIVRNLVALSGIRILSEPCLAGLLVLIGYVGLPAPALPWQKFLGDFVASIGAAICSAPLNQLYNFAVTTADYATWSTSERVTRCLDFLRCQYLSFGAAGEFRGLSPTLFRDLFMRCLYVSALYASFAAIERMSVRVWNKNV
;
A
#
# COMPACT_ATOMS: atom_id res chain seq x y z
N SER A 1 -43.38 21.85 -48.11
CA SER A 1 -42.40 20.92 -48.68
C SER A 1 -41.29 20.70 -47.66
N SER A 2 -41.37 19.68 -46.79
CA SER A 2 -40.89 18.29 -47.04
C SER A 2 -39.36 18.25 -47.17
N HIS A 3 -38.56 17.41 -46.52
CA HIS A 3 -38.72 16.31 -45.56
C HIS A 3 -37.28 15.92 -45.13
N LEU A 4 -37.11 15.45 -43.89
CA LEU A 4 -36.25 14.33 -43.43
C LEU A 4 -34.72 14.29 -43.67
N ALA A 5 -33.97 14.15 -42.56
CA ALA A 5 -33.03 13.06 -42.22
C ALA A 5 -32.19 13.53 -41.00
N SER A 6 -32.46 13.13 -39.76
CA SER A 6 -32.21 11.81 -39.15
C SER A 6 -30.85 11.23 -39.56
N GLY A 7 -29.82 11.51 -38.76
CA GLY A 7 -28.49 10.91 -38.86
C GLY A 7 -28.06 10.39 -37.49
N ASP A 8 -28.02 9.06 -37.40
CA ASP A 8 -27.83 8.25 -36.21
C ASP A 8 -26.50 8.48 -35.46
N GLY A 9 -26.63 8.72 -34.16
CA GLY A 9 -26.32 7.68 -33.16
C GLY A 9 -25.01 6.88 -33.30
N HIS A 10 -23.84 7.53 -33.20
CA HIS A 10 -22.63 6.84 -32.71
C HIS A 10 -22.30 7.27 -31.28
N GLN A 11 -23.06 6.69 -30.35
CA GLN A 11 -22.71 6.64 -28.94
C GLN A 11 -21.50 5.71 -28.80
N VAL A 12 -20.29 6.27 -28.80
CA VAL A 12 -19.07 5.56 -28.39
C VAL A 12 -19.29 5.13 -26.94
N ARG A 13 -19.68 3.87 -26.76
CA ARG A 13 -19.73 3.20 -25.46
C ARG A 13 -18.30 3.14 -24.93
N ASN A 14 -17.97 4.13 -24.10
CA ASN A 14 -16.73 4.16 -23.32
C ASN A 14 -16.67 2.91 -22.43
N GLY A 15 -15.83 1.96 -22.83
CA GLY A 15 -15.43 0.80 -22.03
C GLY A 15 -14.62 1.24 -20.82
N PHE A 16 -15.31 1.59 -19.75
CA PHE A 16 -14.77 1.71 -18.39
C PHE A 16 -15.81 1.12 -17.41
N GLY A 17 -15.93 -0.21 -17.46
CA GLY A 17 -16.65 -1.02 -16.50
C GLY A 17 -15.82 -1.27 -15.24
N VAL A 18 -16.46 -1.81 -14.20
CA VAL A 18 -15.90 -2.19 -12.88
C VAL A 18 -15.87 -1.10 -11.79
N TYR A 19 -15.45 0.14 -12.02
CA TYR A 19 -15.49 1.15 -10.92
C TYR A 19 -16.72 2.08 -10.93
N ARG A 20 -17.44 2.16 -12.06
CA ARG A 20 -18.57 3.09 -12.20
C ARG A 20 -19.88 2.58 -11.61
N LEU A 21 -20.01 1.27 -11.37
CA LEU A 21 -21.24 0.66 -10.83
C LEU A 21 -21.34 0.69 -9.29
N ILE A 22 -20.34 1.22 -8.59
CA ILE A 22 -20.30 1.24 -7.11
C ILE A 22 -20.35 2.66 -6.52
N PHE A 23 -20.27 3.72 -7.35
CA PHE A 23 -20.20 5.11 -6.87
C PHE A 23 -21.49 5.96 -7.01
N SER A 24 -22.62 5.39 -7.46
CA SER A 24 -23.88 6.15 -7.61
C SER A 24 -24.83 6.16 -6.39
N CYS A 25 -24.38 5.71 -5.22
CA CYS A 25 -25.15 5.86 -3.98
C CYS A 25 -24.27 6.41 -2.87
N VAL A 26 -23.88 7.69 -2.93
CA VAL A 26 -23.77 8.65 -1.82
C VAL A 26 -23.45 10.01 -2.47
N THR A 27 -24.48 10.71 -2.92
CA THR A 27 -24.45 12.18 -2.99
C THR A 27 -25.45 12.66 -1.96
N MET A 28 -24.99 12.97 -0.74
CA MET A 28 -25.77 13.82 0.15
C MET A 28 -25.59 15.27 -0.32
N ARG A 29 -26.59 15.80 -1.00
CA ARG A 29 -26.97 17.21 -0.87
C ARG A 29 -28.13 17.25 0.10
N ASP A 30 -27.97 17.96 1.21
CA ASP A 30 -29.04 18.83 1.70
C ASP A 30 -28.43 19.97 2.53
N PRO A 31 -28.48 21.22 2.04
CA PRO A 31 -28.10 22.39 2.81
C PRO A 31 -29.37 23.12 3.27
N ASP A 32 -30.09 22.58 4.25
CA ASP A 32 -31.17 23.32 4.92
C ASP A 32 -31.39 22.84 6.36
N CYS A 33 -30.60 23.41 7.28
CA CYS A 33 -30.84 23.32 8.71
C CYS A 33 -31.52 24.62 9.19
N ARG A 34 -32.86 24.63 9.19
CA ARG A 34 -33.65 25.52 10.06
C ARG A 34 -34.70 24.73 10.81
N GLY A 35 -34.71 24.89 12.14
CA GLY A 35 -35.84 24.53 13.00
C GLY A 35 -35.55 23.39 13.96
N ILE A 36 -35.27 23.73 15.22
CA ILE A 36 -35.32 22.80 16.35
C ILE A 36 -36.73 22.87 16.95
N PRO A 37 -37.54 21.80 16.92
CA PRO A 37 -38.60 21.62 17.89
C PRO A 37 -38.13 20.70 19.02
N VAL A 38 -38.30 21.19 20.24
CA VAL A 38 -38.18 20.46 21.49
C VAL A 38 -39.26 19.37 21.53
N PHE A 39 -38.86 18.10 21.64
CA PHE A 39 -39.79 16.97 21.82
C PHE A 39 -39.49 16.25 23.15
N ASN A 40 -40.34 16.51 24.14
CA ASN A 40 -40.48 15.68 25.34
C ASN A 40 -41.45 14.54 25.02
N SER A 41 -40.93 13.34 24.77
CA SER A 41 -41.72 12.10 24.80
C SER A 41 -40.80 10.90 25.09
N PRO A 42 -41.17 10.00 26.02
CA PRO A 42 -40.39 8.81 26.30
C PRO A 42 -40.43 7.83 25.12
N PRO A 43 -39.33 7.13 24.80
CA PRO A 43 -39.27 6.26 23.63
C PRO A 43 -40.08 4.98 23.85
N PRO A 44 -40.84 4.51 22.84
CA PRO A 44 -41.52 3.23 22.91
C PRO A 44 -40.50 2.08 22.81
N ARG A 45 -40.53 1.19 23.80
CA ARG A 45 -39.78 -0.09 23.79
C ARG A 45 -40.39 -1.04 22.76
N SER A 46 -40.01 -0.90 21.49
CA SER A 46 -40.29 -1.92 20.47
C SER A 46 -39.07 -2.82 20.30
N ARG A 47 -39.23 -4.11 20.64
CA ARG A 47 -38.28 -5.17 20.28
C ARG A 47 -38.35 -5.39 18.76
N CYS A 48 -37.71 -4.50 18.01
CA CYS A 48 -37.53 -4.68 16.58
C CYS A 48 -36.36 -5.65 16.37
N VAL A 49 -36.64 -6.96 16.39
CA VAL A 49 -35.75 -7.98 15.83
C VAL A 49 -35.76 -7.76 14.31
N ARG A 50 -34.99 -6.76 13.86
CA ARG A 50 -34.73 -6.50 12.45
C ARG A 50 -33.94 -7.70 11.96
N ARG A 51 -34.63 -8.65 11.33
CA ARG A 51 -33.98 -9.71 10.53
C ARG A 51 -33.06 -8.99 9.55
N LEU A 52 -31.75 -9.08 9.80
CA LEU A 52 -30.73 -8.81 8.79
C LEU A 52 -30.97 -9.82 7.66
N ARG A 53 -31.87 -9.49 6.74
CA ARG A 53 -31.83 -10.05 5.40
C ARG A 53 -30.52 -9.52 4.82
N LEU A 54 -29.47 -10.32 4.99
CA LEU A 54 -28.26 -10.22 4.18
C LEU A 54 -28.76 -10.26 2.73
N ARG A 55 -28.86 -9.08 2.11
CA ARG A 55 -29.01 -8.97 0.66
C ARG A 55 -27.81 -9.75 0.12
N THR A 56 -28.05 -10.91 -0.45
CA THR A 56 -27.05 -11.69 -1.17
C THR A 56 -26.62 -10.84 -2.36
N GLY A 57 -25.67 -9.95 -2.12
CA GLY A 57 -25.07 -9.14 -3.17
C GLY A 57 -24.44 -10.10 -4.17
N SER A 58 -24.80 -9.95 -5.45
CA SER A 58 -24.09 -10.66 -6.50
C SER A 58 -22.61 -10.28 -6.43
N VAL A 59 -21.75 -11.27 -6.25
CA VAL A 59 -20.30 -11.07 -6.31
C VAL A 59 -19.97 -10.80 -7.77
N VAL A 60 -19.68 -9.53 -8.09
CA VAL A 60 -19.23 -9.15 -9.43
C VAL A 60 -17.76 -9.53 -9.55
N PHE A 61 -17.47 -10.50 -10.40
CA PHE A 61 -16.09 -10.86 -10.71
C PHE A 61 -15.40 -9.72 -11.47
N PRO A 62 -14.10 -9.46 -11.20
CA PRO A 62 -13.34 -8.49 -11.98
C PRO A 62 -13.29 -8.91 -13.46
N GLU A 63 -13.22 -7.92 -14.35
CA GLU A 63 -12.98 -8.16 -15.78
C GLU A 63 -11.69 -8.98 -15.99
N THR A 64 -11.71 -9.93 -16.93
CA THR A 64 -10.56 -10.77 -17.29
C THR A 64 -9.25 -10.01 -17.49
N PRO A 65 -9.18 -8.86 -18.21
CA PRO A 65 -7.94 -8.09 -18.32
C PRO A 65 -7.37 -7.61 -16.98
N LEU A 66 -8.22 -7.31 -15.99
CA LEU A 66 -7.79 -6.91 -14.65
C LEU A 66 -7.27 -8.10 -13.84
N LEU A 67 -7.90 -9.28 -14.00
CA LEU A 67 -7.40 -10.52 -13.41
C LEU A 67 -6.02 -10.86 -13.97
N LEU A 68 -5.82 -10.76 -15.29
CA LEU A 68 -4.51 -11.00 -15.90
C LEU A 68 -3.47 -9.98 -15.46
N ALA A 69 -3.84 -8.69 -15.41
CA ALA A 69 -2.96 -7.64 -14.90
C ALA A 69 -2.55 -7.89 -13.45
N GLY A 70 -3.48 -8.30 -12.57
CA GLY A 70 -3.19 -8.65 -11.19
C GLY A 70 -2.32 -9.92 -11.06
N ALA A 71 -2.67 -10.98 -11.79
CA ALA A 71 -2.00 -12.27 -11.72
C ALA A 71 -0.56 -12.25 -12.23
N PHE A 72 -0.25 -11.43 -13.24
CA PHE A 72 1.08 -11.37 -13.86
C PHE A 72 1.81 -10.04 -13.60
N GLY A 73 1.09 -8.93 -13.74
CA GLY A 73 1.67 -7.58 -13.61
C GLY A 73 2.13 -7.26 -12.19
N GLY A 74 1.35 -7.66 -11.18
CA GLY A 74 1.72 -7.49 -9.78
C GLY A 74 3.04 -8.19 -9.43
N PRO A 75 3.15 -9.53 -9.61
CA PRO A 75 4.37 -10.27 -9.38
C PRO A 75 5.56 -9.78 -10.22
N PHE A 76 5.33 -9.40 -11.48
CA PHE A 76 6.36 -8.81 -12.33
C PHE A 76 6.94 -7.52 -11.72
N CYS A 77 6.08 -6.59 -11.29
CA CYS A 77 6.53 -5.35 -10.62
C CYS A 77 7.29 -5.63 -9.32
N ILE A 78 6.81 -6.58 -8.51
CA ILE A 78 7.49 -6.95 -7.25
C ILE A 78 8.89 -7.49 -7.52
N PHE A 79 9.02 -8.39 -8.51
CA PHE A 79 10.33 -8.92 -8.92
C PHE A 79 11.22 -7.81 -9.48
N LEU A 80 10.71 -6.99 -10.40
CA LEU A 80 11.45 -5.89 -11.03
C LEU A 80 12.04 -4.92 -10.01
N PHE A 81 11.28 -4.56 -8.96
CA PHE A 81 11.71 -3.63 -7.92
C PHE A 81 12.34 -4.30 -6.68
N THR A 82 12.70 -5.59 -6.77
CA THR A 82 13.41 -6.30 -5.69
C THR A 82 14.72 -5.61 -5.29
N PRO A 83 15.58 -5.09 -6.20
CA PRO A 83 16.81 -4.41 -5.79
C PRO A 83 16.56 -3.19 -4.88
N LEU A 84 15.51 -2.42 -5.17
CA LEU A 84 15.14 -1.26 -4.36
C LEU A 84 14.56 -1.67 -3.01
N ARG A 85 13.80 -2.78 -2.96
CA ARG A 85 13.35 -3.38 -1.71
C ARG A 85 14.53 -3.88 -0.87
N ASN A 86 15.49 -4.56 -1.48
CA ASN A 86 16.69 -5.04 -0.80
C ASN A 86 17.51 -3.87 -0.22
N ALA A 87 17.66 -2.78 -0.98
CA ALA A 87 18.30 -1.55 -0.48
C ALA A 87 17.57 -0.96 0.74
N LEU A 88 16.23 -0.97 0.76
CA LEU A 88 15.42 -0.55 1.91
C LEU A 88 15.61 -1.46 3.14
N THR A 89 15.86 -2.76 2.93
CA THR A 89 16.23 -3.68 4.01
C THR A 89 17.61 -3.38 4.55
N LEU A 90 18.60 -3.16 3.68
CA LEU A 90 19.95 -2.80 4.11
C LEU A 90 19.98 -1.47 4.88
N ALA A 91 19.12 -0.52 4.50
CA ALA A 91 18.96 0.77 5.18
C ALA A 91 18.59 0.64 6.67
N SER A 92 17.92 -0.44 7.08
CA SER A 92 17.55 -0.66 8.48
C SER A 92 18.73 -1.10 9.34
N GLN A 93 19.85 -1.50 8.73
CA GLN A 93 21.05 -1.98 9.42
C GLN A 93 22.25 -1.05 9.17
N ASP A 94 22.07 -0.02 8.33
CA ASP A 94 23.09 0.95 7.99
C ASP A 94 22.51 2.37 8.05
N SER A 95 22.90 3.12 9.07
CA SER A 95 22.49 4.51 9.29
C SER A 95 23.35 5.53 8.54
N THR A 96 24.48 5.09 7.97
CA THR A 96 25.55 5.96 7.45
C THR A 96 25.56 6.06 5.92
N SER A 97 25.20 4.99 5.22
CA SER A 97 25.21 4.98 3.76
C SER A 97 24.14 5.86 3.13
N SER A 98 24.50 6.48 2.01
CA SER A 98 23.58 7.21 1.14
C SER A 98 22.65 6.27 0.35
N VAL A 99 21.61 6.83 -0.28
CA VAL A 99 20.66 6.06 -1.12
C VAL A 99 21.37 5.27 -2.22
N LEU A 100 22.33 5.90 -2.92
CA LEU A 100 23.05 5.27 -4.03
C LEU A 100 23.97 4.15 -3.53
N GLN A 101 24.62 4.34 -2.38
CA GLN A 101 25.46 3.29 -1.77
C GLN A 101 24.62 2.08 -1.34
N LEU A 102 23.46 2.30 -0.73
CA LEU A 102 22.54 1.22 -0.36
C LEU A 102 21.99 0.48 -1.59
N TYR A 103 21.65 1.22 -2.65
CA TYR A 103 21.21 0.61 -3.91
C TYR A 103 22.32 -0.19 -4.57
N ALA A 104 23.55 0.35 -4.65
CA ALA A 104 24.72 -0.35 -5.17
C ALA A 104 25.08 -1.58 -4.32
N ALA A 105 24.91 -1.50 -2.99
CA ALA A 105 25.15 -2.61 -2.07
C ALA A 105 24.26 -3.81 -2.39
N ALA A 106 23.02 -3.62 -2.83
CA ALA A 106 22.16 -4.72 -3.27
C ALA A 106 22.77 -5.54 -4.42
N PHE A 107 23.60 -4.93 -5.26
CA PHE A 107 24.32 -5.58 -6.38
C PHE A 107 25.75 -5.99 -6.03
N LYS A 108 26.17 -5.86 -4.77
CA LYS A 108 27.50 -6.29 -4.34
C LYS A 108 27.63 -7.79 -4.57
N GLY A 109 28.73 -8.22 -5.18
CA GLY A 109 28.96 -9.61 -5.59
C GLY A 109 28.34 -10.02 -6.95
N GLY A 110 27.72 -9.10 -7.69
CA GLY A 110 27.30 -9.32 -9.08
C GLY A 110 25.89 -8.81 -9.39
N PHE A 111 25.61 -8.63 -10.68
CA PHE A 111 24.32 -8.07 -11.14
C PHE A 111 23.10 -8.88 -10.68
N HIS A 112 23.18 -10.21 -10.71
CA HIS A 112 22.07 -11.08 -10.31
C HIS A 112 21.69 -10.96 -8.82
N ASN A 113 22.63 -10.55 -7.97
CA ASN A 113 22.42 -10.41 -6.53
C ASN A 113 21.41 -9.31 -6.17
N GLY A 114 21.21 -8.33 -7.06
CA GLY A 114 20.16 -7.32 -6.87
C GLY A 114 18.77 -7.94 -6.67
N TRP A 115 18.53 -9.14 -7.21
CA TRP A 115 17.24 -9.85 -7.13
C TRP A 115 17.19 -10.93 -6.06
N THR A 116 18.15 -10.97 -5.13
CA THR A 116 18.16 -11.93 -4.03
C THR A 116 16.84 -11.89 -3.25
N GLY A 117 16.20 -13.07 -3.13
CA GLY A 117 14.91 -13.25 -2.47
C GLY A 117 13.68 -12.79 -3.27
N GLY A 118 13.84 -12.20 -4.46
CA GLY A 118 12.73 -11.70 -5.27
C GLY A 118 11.70 -12.80 -5.62
N PHE A 119 12.18 -13.98 -6.02
CA PHE A 119 11.33 -15.13 -6.35
C PHE A 119 10.45 -15.60 -5.19
N VAL A 120 10.92 -15.50 -3.95
CA VAL A 120 10.15 -15.92 -2.76
C VAL A 120 8.89 -15.08 -2.59
N THR A 121 8.91 -13.82 -3.06
CA THR A 121 7.79 -12.88 -2.97
C THR A 121 6.86 -12.91 -4.18
N LEU A 122 7.28 -13.57 -5.26
CA LEU A 122 6.53 -13.63 -6.52
C LEU A 122 5.21 -14.40 -6.32
N LEU A 123 5.28 -15.62 -5.80
CA LEU A 123 4.09 -16.48 -5.67
C LEU A 123 3.02 -15.88 -4.73
N PRO A 124 3.35 -15.37 -3.53
CA PRO A 124 2.33 -14.77 -2.66
C PRO A 124 1.81 -13.43 -3.17
N SER A 125 2.53 -12.75 -4.06
CA SER A 125 2.03 -11.52 -4.65
C SER A 125 0.85 -11.76 -5.61
N CYS A 126 0.74 -12.94 -6.24
CA CYS A 126 -0.42 -13.25 -7.10
C CYS A 126 -1.76 -13.09 -6.36
N PRO A 127 -2.02 -13.81 -5.24
CA PRO A 127 -3.26 -13.61 -4.49
C PRO A 127 -3.33 -12.22 -3.85
N GLN A 128 -2.21 -11.60 -3.49
CA GLN A 128 -2.20 -10.22 -2.98
C GLN A 128 -2.80 -9.23 -4.00
N PHE A 129 -2.41 -9.29 -5.27
CA PHE A 129 -2.96 -8.37 -6.28
C PHE A 129 -4.38 -8.73 -6.73
N LEU A 130 -4.76 -10.01 -6.67
CA LEU A 130 -6.09 -10.47 -7.11
C LEU A 130 -7.19 -10.31 -6.05
N VAL A 131 -6.88 -10.61 -4.79
CA VAL A 131 -7.90 -10.79 -3.73
C VAL A 131 -8.14 -9.51 -2.94
N MET A 132 -7.12 -8.67 -2.78
CA MET A 132 -7.16 -7.54 -1.85
C MET A 132 -8.23 -6.49 -2.20
N GLY A 133 -8.44 -6.21 -3.48
CA GLY A 133 -9.50 -5.32 -3.94
C GLY A 133 -10.90 -5.85 -3.62
N PRO A 134 -11.28 -7.01 -4.19
CA PRO A 134 -12.58 -7.63 -3.92
C PRO A 134 -12.84 -7.84 -2.42
N PHE A 135 -11.84 -8.30 -1.66
CA PHE A 135 -11.97 -8.51 -0.22
C PHE A 135 -12.27 -7.22 0.54
N PHE A 136 -11.56 -6.12 0.27
CA PHE A 136 -11.84 -4.84 0.91
C PHE A 136 -13.28 -4.36 0.65
N HIS A 137 -13.76 -4.49 -0.59
CA HIS A 137 -15.13 -4.07 -0.93
C HIS A 137 -16.18 -4.95 -0.25
N LEU A 138 -15.96 -6.27 -0.19
CA LEU A 138 -16.82 -7.18 0.55
C LEU A 138 -16.81 -6.88 2.06
N ALA A 139 -15.63 -6.70 2.67
CA ALA A 139 -15.54 -6.36 4.08
C ALA A 139 -16.19 -5.00 4.38
N ARG A 140 -16.04 -4.01 3.50
CA ARG A 140 -16.62 -2.67 3.66
C ARG A 140 -18.14 -2.71 3.73
N THR A 141 -18.80 -3.55 2.94
CA THR A 141 -20.27 -3.68 2.97
C THR A 141 -20.77 -4.38 4.24
N LEU A 142 -19.95 -5.24 4.85
CA LEU A 142 -20.32 -6.01 6.05
C LEU A 142 -20.05 -5.25 7.36
N VAL A 143 -18.87 -4.62 7.48
CA VAL A 143 -18.38 -4.08 8.76
C VAL A 143 -18.02 -2.59 8.72
N GLY A 144 -18.21 -1.92 7.58
CA GLY A 144 -17.84 -0.51 7.40
C GLY A 144 -16.37 -0.33 6.99
N VAL A 145 -16.00 0.90 6.63
CA VAL A 145 -14.70 1.22 5.99
C VAL A 145 -13.51 0.93 6.89
N GLN A 146 -13.59 1.31 8.17
CA GLN A 146 -12.46 1.25 9.10
C GLN A 146 -12.11 -0.20 9.45
N LEU A 147 -13.12 -1.01 9.80
CA LEU A 147 -12.94 -2.43 10.09
C LEU A 147 -12.56 -3.22 8.83
N ALA A 148 -13.08 -2.85 7.65
CA ALA A 148 -12.67 -3.45 6.40
C ALA A 148 -11.20 -3.19 6.08
N LEU A 149 -10.71 -1.98 6.35
CA LEU A 149 -9.30 -1.64 6.18
C LEU A 149 -8.41 -2.49 7.10
N LEU A 150 -8.80 -2.65 8.38
CA LEU A 150 -8.08 -3.50 9.32
C LEU A 150 -8.07 -4.97 8.89
N ALA A 151 -9.24 -5.53 8.53
CA ALA A 151 -9.34 -6.90 8.05
C ALA A 151 -8.47 -7.12 6.80
N THR A 152 -8.45 -6.14 5.90
CA THR A 152 -7.65 -6.16 4.67
C THR A 152 -6.16 -6.13 5.00
N ALA A 153 -5.71 -5.27 5.93
CA ALA A 153 -4.32 -5.22 6.38
C ALA A 153 -3.85 -6.53 7.03
N VAL A 154 -4.71 -7.18 7.82
CA VAL A 154 -4.44 -8.50 8.41
C VAL A 154 -4.32 -9.55 7.30
N LEU A 155 -5.26 -9.59 6.35
CA LEU A 155 -5.21 -10.54 5.24
C LEU A 155 -3.94 -10.34 4.39
N GLU A 156 -3.55 -9.10 4.08
CA GLU A 156 -2.32 -8.80 3.36
C GLU A 156 -1.09 -9.33 4.09
N THR A 157 -1.07 -9.17 5.41
CA THR A 157 -0.01 -9.68 6.27
C THR A 157 0.05 -11.20 6.19
N LEU A 158 -1.09 -11.90 6.32
CA LEU A 158 -1.13 -13.36 6.25
C LEU A 158 -0.62 -13.89 4.91
N ILE A 159 -0.88 -13.18 3.81
CA ILE A 159 -0.40 -13.55 2.47
C ILE A 159 1.10 -13.27 2.33
N SER A 160 1.56 -12.10 2.78
CA SER A 160 2.86 -11.56 2.36
C SER A 160 3.95 -11.57 3.42
N PHE A 161 3.63 -11.77 4.70
CA PHE A 161 4.59 -11.68 5.81
C PHE A 161 5.76 -12.66 5.63
N SER A 162 5.48 -13.96 5.46
CA SER A 162 6.52 -14.99 5.37
C SER A 162 7.51 -14.69 4.25
N SER A 163 6.99 -14.36 3.06
CA SER A 163 7.84 -14.13 1.88
C SER A 163 8.64 -12.85 1.97
N GLN A 164 8.06 -11.77 2.50
CA GLN A 164 8.79 -10.52 2.72
C GLN A 164 9.88 -10.69 3.80
N THR A 165 9.60 -11.46 4.84
CA THR A 165 10.57 -11.78 5.90
C THR A 165 11.75 -12.54 5.31
N VAL A 166 11.49 -13.62 4.56
CA VAL A 166 12.56 -14.39 3.92
C VAL A 166 13.35 -13.55 2.92
N ASN A 167 12.70 -12.71 2.10
CA ASN A 167 13.42 -11.81 1.19
C ASN A 167 14.32 -10.81 1.94
N ALA A 168 13.84 -10.19 3.01
CA ALA A 168 14.64 -9.27 3.83
C ALA A 168 15.85 -9.99 4.45
N GLN A 169 15.64 -11.17 5.02
CA GLN A 169 16.71 -11.99 5.61
C GLN A 169 17.73 -12.45 4.57
N MET A 170 17.30 -12.85 3.37
CA MET A 170 18.21 -13.21 2.28
C MET A 170 19.06 -12.01 1.83
N ALA A 171 18.46 -10.84 1.68
CA ALA A 171 19.17 -9.61 1.30
C ALA A 171 20.20 -9.20 2.36
N PHE A 172 19.82 -9.28 3.65
CA PHE A 172 20.73 -9.01 4.76
C PHE A 172 21.88 -10.03 4.83
N ASN A 173 21.57 -11.33 4.83
CA ASN A 173 22.57 -12.40 4.92
C ASN A 173 23.56 -12.36 3.76
N GLN A 174 23.12 -12.00 2.55
CA GLN A 174 24.03 -11.86 1.41
C GLN A 174 25.16 -10.86 1.72
N ILE A 175 24.85 -9.74 2.37
CA ILE A 175 25.86 -8.75 2.75
C ILE A 175 26.72 -9.27 3.89
N GLN A 176 26.14 -9.94 4.88
CA GLN A 176 26.89 -10.51 6.01
C GLN A 176 27.91 -11.57 5.56
N VAL A 177 27.51 -12.48 4.67
CA VAL A 177 28.40 -13.49 4.08
C VAL A 177 29.56 -12.84 3.31
N GLN A 178 29.28 -11.75 2.57
CA GLN A 178 30.33 -11.02 1.84
C GLN A 178 31.29 -10.25 2.74
N LEU A 179 30.86 -9.92 3.97
CA LEU A 179 31.67 -9.25 4.97
C LEU A 179 32.35 -10.23 5.93
N ASP A 180 32.06 -11.54 5.81
CA ASP A 180 32.53 -12.58 6.74
C ASP A 180 32.24 -12.24 8.21
N SER A 181 31.04 -11.69 8.48
CA SER A 181 30.70 -11.16 9.80
C SER A 181 30.21 -12.21 10.80
N GLY A 182 29.71 -13.35 10.33
CA GLY A 182 29.07 -14.38 11.16
C GLY A 182 27.75 -13.93 11.80
N LEU A 183 27.17 -12.81 11.33
CA LEU A 183 25.93 -12.23 11.85
C LEU A 183 24.69 -12.63 11.05
N GLU A 184 24.76 -13.71 10.26
CA GLU A 184 23.62 -14.18 9.46
C GLU A 184 22.43 -14.58 10.34
N VAL A 185 21.23 -14.24 9.88
CA VAL A 185 19.98 -14.65 10.54
C VAL A 185 19.40 -15.91 9.90
N HIS A 186 18.79 -16.77 10.71
CA HIS A 186 18.09 -17.93 10.17
C HIS A 186 16.89 -17.52 9.30
N LEU A 187 16.79 -18.12 8.11
CA LEU A 187 15.66 -17.89 7.21
C LEU A 187 14.36 -18.45 7.82
N ALA A 188 13.37 -17.59 8.03
CA ALA A 188 12.07 -17.93 8.59
C ALA A 188 11.20 -18.72 7.58
N ARG A 189 11.53 -19.99 7.37
CA ARG A 189 10.79 -20.87 6.45
C ARG A 189 9.38 -21.15 7.02
N HIS A 190 8.35 -20.88 6.21
CA HIS A 190 6.94 -21.26 6.46
C HIS A 190 6.23 -20.61 7.65
N MET A 191 6.72 -19.48 8.17
CA MET A 191 6.04 -18.75 9.24
C MET A 191 5.00 -17.77 8.70
N VAL A 192 3.71 -18.06 8.89
CA VAL A 192 2.62 -17.13 8.55
C VAL A 192 2.59 -15.93 9.50
N LEU A 193 2.98 -16.14 10.75
CA LEU A 193 3.14 -15.13 11.78
C LEU A 193 4.44 -15.38 12.53
N GLY A 194 5.10 -14.31 12.93
CA GLY A 194 6.40 -14.38 13.61
C GLY A 194 6.80 -13.04 14.21
N PRO A 195 8.06 -12.93 14.67
CA PRO A 195 8.57 -11.68 15.20
C PRO A 195 8.47 -10.56 14.14
N GLY A 196 7.93 -9.41 14.54
CA GLY A 196 7.66 -8.28 13.64
C GLY A 196 6.30 -8.32 12.92
N ALA A 197 5.48 -9.38 13.07
CA ALA A 197 4.17 -9.45 12.41
C ALA A 197 3.24 -8.30 12.82
N GLY A 198 3.22 -7.91 14.10
CA GLY A 198 2.43 -6.77 14.57
C GLY A 198 2.82 -5.46 13.87
N VAL A 199 4.12 -5.19 13.75
CA VAL A 199 4.65 -4.01 13.01
C VAL A 199 4.25 -4.08 11.54
N HIS A 200 4.29 -5.27 10.93
CA HIS A 200 3.88 -5.50 9.54
C HIS A 200 2.39 -5.22 9.32
N ILE A 201 1.51 -5.63 10.23
CA ILE A 201 0.07 -5.32 10.17
C ILE A 201 -0.15 -3.81 10.21
N VAL A 202 0.46 -3.10 11.18
CA VAL A 202 0.31 -1.65 11.30
C VAL A 202 0.86 -0.94 10.06
N ARG A 203 2.01 -1.39 9.54
CA ARG A 203 2.58 -0.90 8.27
C ARG A 203 1.60 -1.07 7.11
N ASN A 204 1.00 -2.24 6.95
CA ASN A 204 0.04 -2.51 5.88
C ASN A 204 -1.25 -1.69 6.05
N LEU A 205 -1.72 -1.52 7.29
CA LEU A 205 -2.88 -0.67 7.59
C LEU A 205 -2.64 0.78 7.11
N VAL A 206 -1.48 1.35 7.45
CA VAL A 206 -1.09 2.70 7.03
C VAL A 206 -0.93 2.76 5.51
N ALA A 207 -0.25 1.79 4.90
CA ALA A 207 -0.04 1.75 3.45
C ALA A 207 -1.38 1.68 2.67
N LEU A 208 -2.29 0.79 3.08
CA LEU A 208 -3.61 0.62 2.47
C LEU A 208 -4.51 1.85 2.65
N SER A 209 -4.33 2.60 3.73
CA SER A 209 -5.12 3.82 3.98
C SER A 209 -4.94 4.88 2.88
N GLY A 210 -3.79 4.91 2.21
CA GLY A 210 -3.51 5.82 1.09
C GLY A 210 -4.57 5.70 -0.01
N ILE A 211 -4.63 4.54 -0.66
CA ILE A 211 -5.54 4.33 -1.80
C ILE A 211 -7.02 4.25 -1.35
N ARG A 212 -7.29 3.78 -0.12
CA ARG A 212 -8.66 3.48 0.32
C ARG A 212 -9.38 4.62 1.03
N ILE A 213 -8.64 5.53 1.65
CA ILE A 213 -9.19 6.63 2.45
C ILE A 213 -8.68 7.98 1.96
N LEU A 214 -7.38 8.09 1.67
CA LEU A 214 -6.75 9.39 1.39
C LEU A 214 -6.80 9.82 -0.08
N SER A 215 -7.06 8.91 -1.02
CA SER A 215 -7.05 9.21 -2.46
C SER A 215 -8.03 10.33 -2.86
N GLU A 216 -9.29 10.25 -2.43
CA GLU A 216 -10.31 11.27 -2.74
C GLU A 216 -9.96 12.66 -2.20
N PRO A 217 -9.63 12.85 -0.90
CA PRO A 217 -9.23 14.16 -0.40
C PRO A 217 -7.93 14.67 -1.02
N CYS A 218 -6.96 13.79 -1.32
CA CYS A 218 -5.74 14.18 -2.04
C CYS A 218 -6.07 14.69 -3.45
N LEU A 219 -6.98 14.04 -4.18
CA LEU A 219 -7.42 14.49 -5.49
C LEU A 219 -8.13 15.84 -5.40
N ALA A 220 -9.06 16.00 -4.45
CA ALA A 220 -9.77 17.26 -4.26
C ALA A 220 -8.80 18.42 -4.00
N GLY A 221 -7.83 18.22 -3.10
CA GLY A 221 -6.78 19.22 -2.83
C GLY A 221 -5.92 19.53 -4.06
N LEU A 222 -5.54 18.50 -4.83
CA LEU A 222 -4.76 18.68 -6.05
C LEU A 222 -5.51 19.49 -7.11
N LEU A 223 -6.81 19.24 -7.30
CA LEU A 223 -7.63 19.99 -8.26
C LEU A 223 -7.80 21.46 -7.84
N VAL A 224 -7.91 21.74 -6.54
CA VAL A 224 -7.90 23.12 -6.02
C VAL A 224 -6.58 23.81 -6.33
N LEU A 225 -5.45 23.13 -6.11
CA LEU A 225 -4.12 23.68 -6.40
C LEU A 225 -3.94 23.95 -7.91
N ILE A 226 -4.36 23.02 -8.76
CA ILE A 226 -4.32 23.18 -10.23
C ILE A 226 -5.13 24.40 -10.68
N GLY A 227 -6.35 24.56 -10.14
CA GLY A 227 -7.20 25.71 -10.42
C GLY A 227 -6.59 27.03 -9.93
N TYR A 228 -5.95 27.03 -8.75
CA TYR A 228 -5.26 28.20 -8.21
C TYR A 228 -4.09 28.67 -9.09
N VAL A 229 -3.35 27.73 -9.69
CA VAL A 229 -2.23 28.03 -10.62
C VAL A 229 -2.73 28.37 -12.03
N GLY A 230 -4.04 28.27 -12.31
CA GLY A 230 -4.62 28.57 -13.61
C GLY A 230 -4.36 27.49 -14.68
N LEU A 231 -4.03 26.27 -14.27
CA LEU A 231 -3.81 25.15 -15.18
C LEU A 231 -5.15 24.44 -15.50
N PRO A 232 -5.33 23.93 -16.74
CA PRO A 232 -6.51 23.14 -17.07
C PRO A 232 -6.52 21.82 -16.29
N ALA A 233 -7.70 21.41 -15.81
CA ALA A 233 -7.85 20.14 -15.13
C ALA A 233 -7.47 18.97 -16.07
N PRO A 234 -6.69 17.98 -15.59
CA PRO A 234 -6.30 16.84 -16.41
C PRO A 234 -7.52 15.98 -16.75
N ALA A 235 -7.42 15.14 -17.78
CA ALA A 235 -8.51 14.21 -18.12
C ALA A 235 -8.83 13.27 -16.94
N LEU A 236 -10.10 12.82 -16.84
CA LEU A 236 -10.59 12.01 -15.71
C LEU A 236 -9.71 10.79 -15.35
N PRO A 237 -9.16 10.00 -16.31
CA PRO A 237 -8.28 8.88 -15.97
C PRO A 237 -6.99 9.32 -15.27
N TRP A 238 -6.47 10.50 -15.62
CA TRP A 238 -5.27 11.08 -15.02
C TRP A 238 -5.55 11.70 -13.66
N GLN A 239 -6.72 12.31 -13.47
CA GLN A 239 -7.15 12.79 -12.15
C GLN A 239 -7.09 11.68 -11.11
N LYS A 240 -7.75 10.54 -11.38
CA LYS A 240 -7.76 9.41 -10.45
C LYS A 240 -6.34 8.89 -10.17
N PHE A 241 -5.54 8.70 -11.22
CA PHE A 241 -4.16 8.26 -11.06
C PHE A 241 -3.34 9.21 -10.19
N LEU A 242 -3.46 10.53 -10.38
CA LEU A 242 -2.75 11.52 -9.58
C LEU A 242 -3.20 11.53 -8.11
N GLY A 243 -4.50 11.43 -7.87
CA GLY A 243 -5.06 11.31 -6.51
C GLY A 243 -4.52 10.10 -5.77
N ASP A 244 -4.61 8.92 -6.39
CA ASP A 244 -4.08 7.67 -5.85
C ASP A 244 -2.55 7.76 -5.65
N PHE A 245 -1.82 8.32 -6.62
CA PHE A 245 -0.36 8.45 -6.56
C PHE A 245 0.08 9.34 -5.39
N VAL A 246 -0.50 10.53 -5.23
CA VAL A 246 -0.19 11.44 -4.13
C VAL A 246 -0.55 10.80 -2.78
N ALA A 247 -1.71 10.16 -2.69
CA ALA A 247 -2.12 9.47 -1.47
C ALA A 247 -1.21 8.28 -1.13
N SER A 248 -0.73 7.53 -2.14
CA SER A 248 0.27 6.48 -1.96
C SER A 248 1.61 7.02 -1.48
N ILE A 249 2.07 8.18 -1.97
CA ILE A 249 3.27 8.84 -1.44
C ILE A 249 3.08 9.25 0.02
N GLY A 250 1.95 9.88 0.36
CA GLY A 250 1.64 10.23 1.75
C GLY A 250 1.62 9.01 2.68
N ALA A 251 0.98 7.92 2.26
CA ALA A 251 0.97 6.67 2.99
C ALA A 251 2.37 6.01 3.07
N ALA A 252 3.20 6.17 2.03
CA ALA A 252 4.59 5.71 2.02
C ALA A 252 5.43 6.45 3.08
N ILE A 253 5.27 7.77 3.19
CA ILE A 253 5.93 8.60 4.22
C ILE A 253 5.52 8.12 5.61
N CYS A 254 4.23 8.00 5.87
CA CYS A 254 3.72 7.57 7.18
C CYS A 254 4.11 6.13 7.53
N SER A 255 4.24 5.24 6.54
CA SER A 255 4.60 3.83 6.76
C SER A 255 6.11 3.57 6.77
N ALA A 256 6.97 4.54 6.43
CA ALA A 256 8.41 4.31 6.33
C ALA A 256 9.06 3.92 7.68
N PRO A 257 8.77 4.59 8.82
CA PRO A 257 9.32 4.18 10.12
C PRO A 257 8.90 2.76 10.51
N LEU A 258 7.64 2.39 10.24
CA LEU A 258 7.12 1.05 10.48
C LEU A 258 7.78 0.01 9.58
N ASN A 259 8.08 0.37 8.33
CA ASN A 259 8.80 -0.51 7.42
C ASN A 259 10.25 -0.75 7.90
N GLN A 260 10.95 0.29 8.36
CA GLN A 260 12.29 0.16 8.90
C GLN A 260 12.30 -0.65 10.21
N LEU A 261 11.32 -0.43 11.10
CA LEU A 261 11.13 -1.25 12.30
C LEU A 261 10.88 -2.73 11.97
N TYR A 262 10.05 -3.00 10.95
CA TYR A 262 9.80 -4.36 10.50
C TYR A 262 11.08 -5.01 9.99
N ASN A 263 11.85 -4.32 9.14
CA ASN A 263 13.12 -4.81 8.62
C ASN A 263 14.11 -5.08 9.76
N PHE A 264 14.26 -4.13 10.70
CA PHE A 264 15.07 -4.32 11.91
C PHE A 264 14.66 -5.57 12.68
N ALA A 265 13.35 -5.76 12.93
CA ALA A 265 12.84 -6.90 13.69
C ALA A 265 13.14 -8.24 13.03
N VAL A 266 13.07 -8.34 11.69
CA VAL A 266 13.26 -9.61 10.98
C VAL A 266 14.71 -9.93 10.62
N THR A 267 15.60 -8.92 10.63
CA THR A 267 17.03 -9.09 10.34
C THR A 267 17.91 -8.98 11.59
N THR A 268 17.34 -8.98 12.79
CA THR A 268 18.09 -9.02 14.05
C THR A 268 18.01 -10.42 14.65
N ALA A 269 19.15 -11.11 14.77
CA ALA A 269 19.23 -12.52 15.19
C ALA A 269 18.53 -12.79 16.54
N ASP A 270 18.78 -11.92 17.52
CA ASP A 270 18.27 -12.08 18.89
C ASP A 270 16.83 -11.60 19.07
N TYR A 271 16.19 -11.03 18.05
CA TYR A 271 14.86 -10.44 18.21
C TYR A 271 13.81 -11.47 18.69
N ALA A 272 13.95 -12.73 18.24
CA ALA A 272 13.07 -13.81 18.64
C ALA A 272 13.27 -14.25 20.11
N THR A 273 14.45 -14.06 20.69
CA THR A 273 14.77 -14.48 22.07
C THR A 273 14.42 -13.40 23.09
N TRP A 274 14.33 -12.14 22.68
CA TRP A 274 13.95 -11.02 23.55
C TRP A 274 12.51 -11.14 24.09
N SER A 275 12.34 -10.67 25.32
CA SER A 275 11.01 -10.48 25.93
C SER A 275 10.20 -9.39 25.21
N THR A 276 8.88 -9.36 25.37
CA THR A 276 8.04 -8.34 24.72
C THR A 276 8.42 -6.91 25.11
N SER A 277 8.72 -6.66 26.39
CA SER A 277 9.17 -5.35 26.85
C SER A 277 10.51 -4.97 26.24
N GLU A 278 11.47 -5.91 26.21
CA GLU A 278 12.77 -5.70 25.57
C GLU A 278 12.63 -5.39 24.08
N ARG A 279 11.77 -6.11 23.34
CA ARG A 279 11.49 -5.82 21.93
C ARG A 279 10.97 -4.39 21.74
N VAL A 280 10.06 -3.93 22.60
CA VAL A 280 9.54 -2.57 22.54
C VAL A 280 10.65 -1.56 22.80
N THR A 281 11.44 -1.76 23.86
CA THR A 281 12.58 -0.88 24.19
C THR A 281 13.58 -0.82 23.03
N ARG A 282 14.01 -1.96 22.48
CA ARG A 282 14.96 -2.02 21.36
C ARG A 282 14.40 -1.39 20.09
N CYS A 283 13.11 -1.55 19.81
CA CYS A 283 12.45 -0.86 18.69
C CYS A 283 12.44 0.67 18.87
N LEU A 284 12.16 1.15 20.08
CA LEU A 284 12.18 2.59 20.38
C LEU A 284 13.60 3.15 20.30
N ASP A 285 14.59 2.42 20.82
CA ASP A 285 15.99 2.78 20.71
C ASP A 285 16.45 2.81 19.26
N PHE A 286 16.05 1.82 18.45
CA PHE A 286 16.31 1.80 17.01
C PHE A 286 15.75 3.07 16.34
N LEU A 287 14.47 3.40 16.54
CA LEU A 287 13.87 4.60 15.96
C LEU A 287 14.58 5.88 16.42
N ARG A 288 14.91 5.95 17.70
CA ARG A 288 15.61 7.08 18.30
C ARG A 288 16.98 7.27 17.68
N CYS A 289 17.78 6.22 17.59
CA CYS A 289 19.13 6.26 17.00
C CYS A 289 19.11 6.49 15.49
N GLN A 290 18.10 5.96 14.79
CA GLN A 290 17.99 6.10 13.34
C GLN A 290 17.56 7.50 12.92
N TYR A 291 16.58 8.10 13.62
CA TYR A 291 15.89 9.30 13.14
C TYR A 291 16.11 10.55 13.96
N LEU A 292 16.69 10.46 15.15
CA LEU A 292 16.98 11.62 16.00
C LEU A 292 18.50 11.80 16.11
N SER A 293 18.95 13.04 15.97
CA SER A 293 20.36 13.42 16.18
C SER A 293 20.53 14.00 17.58
N PHE A 294 21.51 13.49 18.31
CA PHE A 294 21.90 14.00 19.63
C PHE A 294 23.35 14.50 19.56
N GLY A 295 23.64 15.58 20.28
CA GLY A 295 25.00 16.07 20.43
C GLY A 295 25.82 15.29 21.45
N ALA A 296 27.07 15.72 21.65
CA ALA A 296 28.00 15.03 22.54
C ALA A 296 27.56 15.04 24.01
N ALA A 297 26.76 16.03 24.43
CA ALA A 297 26.20 16.10 25.79
C ALA A 297 24.81 15.43 25.89
N GLY A 298 24.35 14.74 24.83
CA GLY A 298 23.05 14.10 24.76
C GLY A 298 21.90 15.06 24.45
N GLU A 299 22.19 16.32 24.08
CA GLU A 299 21.18 17.30 23.72
C GLU A 299 20.53 16.95 22.38
N PHE A 300 19.20 17.05 22.28
CA PHE A 300 18.49 16.83 21.03
C PHE A 300 18.80 17.95 20.04
N ARG A 301 19.38 17.59 18.88
CA ARG A 301 19.76 18.54 17.83
C ARG A 301 18.77 18.63 16.68
N GLY A 302 17.94 17.61 16.50
CA GLY A 302 16.93 17.58 15.44
C GLY A 302 16.78 16.21 14.79
N LEU A 303 16.20 16.20 13.59
CA LEU A 303 15.99 14.99 12.80
C LEU A 303 17.29 14.58 12.07
N SER A 304 17.58 13.28 12.07
CA SER A 304 18.71 12.72 11.34
C SER A 304 18.47 12.79 9.81
N PRO A 305 19.49 13.08 8.99
CA PRO A 305 19.42 12.94 7.53
C PRO A 305 18.96 11.56 7.06
N THR A 306 19.21 10.53 7.87
CA THR A 306 18.76 9.15 7.67
C THR A 306 17.23 9.03 7.54
N LEU A 307 16.46 9.88 8.24
CA LEU A 307 15.01 9.93 8.09
C LEU A 307 14.63 10.32 6.66
N PHE A 308 15.22 11.38 6.12
CA PHE A 308 14.93 11.83 4.76
C PHE A 308 15.33 10.79 3.71
N ARG A 309 16.49 10.14 3.90
CA ARG A 309 16.94 9.02 3.07
C ARG A 309 15.91 7.89 3.03
N ASP A 310 15.47 7.42 4.19
CA ASP A 310 14.55 6.28 4.30
C ASP A 310 13.17 6.64 3.76
N LEU A 311 12.69 7.87 4.00
CA LEU A 311 11.47 8.41 3.41
C LEU A 311 11.54 8.45 1.89
N PHE A 312 12.64 8.97 1.33
CA PHE A 312 12.85 9.06 -0.11
C PHE A 312 12.87 7.67 -0.75
N MET A 313 13.66 6.74 -0.21
CA MET A 313 13.73 5.37 -0.73
C MET A 313 12.37 4.67 -0.66
N ARG A 314 11.61 4.88 0.41
CA ARG A 314 10.27 4.31 0.56
C ARG A 314 9.29 4.89 -0.45
N CYS A 315 9.31 6.20 -0.66
CA CYS A 315 8.51 6.87 -1.68
C CYS A 315 8.88 6.40 -3.08
N LEU A 316 10.17 6.30 -3.40
CA LEU A 316 10.67 5.83 -4.68
C LEU A 316 10.18 4.41 -4.96
N TYR A 317 10.26 3.51 -3.98
CA TYR A 317 9.78 2.13 -4.13
C TYR A 317 8.27 2.06 -4.37
N VAL A 318 7.48 2.73 -3.54
CA VAL A 318 6.02 2.69 -3.63
C VAL A 318 5.53 3.36 -4.93
N SER A 319 6.10 4.50 -5.30
CA SER A 319 5.73 5.20 -6.54
C SER A 319 6.09 4.41 -7.79
N ALA A 320 7.29 3.84 -7.86
CA ALA A 320 7.72 3.04 -9.00
C ALA A 320 6.84 1.79 -9.17
N LEU A 321 6.54 1.10 -8.07
CA LEU A 321 5.65 -0.07 -8.07
C LEU A 321 4.24 0.31 -8.51
N TYR A 322 3.65 1.36 -7.92
CA TYR A 322 2.30 1.80 -8.25
C TYR A 322 2.20 2.27 -9.71
N ALA A 323 3.12 3.12 -10.16
CA ALA A 323 3.11 3.66 -11.53
C ALA A 323 3.25 2.55 -12.57
N SER A 324 4.15 1.59 -12.33
CA SER A 324 4.38 0.47 -13.24
C SER A 324 3.18 -0.46 -13.30
N PHE A 325 2.60 -0.81 -12.14
CA PHE A 325 1.39 -1.63 -12.11
C PHE A 325 0.21 -0.95 -12.79
N ALA A 326 -0.01 0.35 -12.54
CA ALA A 326 -1.06 1.13 -13.18
C ALA A 326 -0.84 1.25 -14.71
N ALA A 327 0.41 1.25 -15.18
CA ALA A 327 0.71 1.19 -16.61
C ALA A 327 0.33 -0.18 -17.21
N ILE A 328 0.71 -1.27 -16.54
CA ILE A 328 0.36 -2.64 -16.96
C ILE A 328 -1.15 -2.84 -17.01
N GLU A 329 -1.88 -2.43 -15.97
CA GLU A 329 -3.34 -2.54 -15.91
C GLU A 329 -4.01 -1.85 -17.10
N ARG A 330 -3.63 -0.58 -17.36
CA ARG A 330 -4.16 0.20 -18.49
C ARG A 330 -3.79 -0.42 -19.84
N MET A 331 -2.59 -0.97 -19.97
CA MET A 331 -2.17 -1.65 -21.20
C MET A 331 -2.99 -2.93 -21.42
N SER A 332 -3.19 -3.75 -20.39
CA SER A 332 -3.98 -4.98 -20.46
C SER A 332 -5.41 -4.71 -20.91
N VAL A 333 -6.08 -3.70 -20.32
CA VAL A 333 -7.44 -3.31 -20.73
C VAL A 333 -7.48 -2.84 -22.18
N ARG A 334 -6.50 -2.01 -22.61
CA ARG A 334 -6.44 -1.50 -23.98
C ARG A 334 -6.20 -2.60 -25.01
N VAL A 335 -5.32 -3.54 -24.73
CA VAL A 335 -5.03 -4.67 -25.64
C VAL A 335 -6.24 -5.60 -25.72
N TRP A 336 -6.88 -5.89 -24.59
CA TRP A 336 -8.07 -6.74 -24.55
C TRP A 336 -9.21 -6.18 -25.40
N ASN A 337 -9.53 -4.89 -25.24
CA ASN A 337 -10.60 -4.23 -25.98
C ASN A 337 -10.35 -4.07 -27.49
N LYS A 338 -9.12 -4.30 -27.97
CA LYS A 338 -8.82 -4.30 -29.41
C LYS A 338 -9.03 -5.65 -30.08
N ASN A 339 -9.00 -6.73 -29.30
CA ASN A 339 -9.05 -8.10 -29.80
C ASN A 339 -10.44 -8.75 -29.63
N VAL A 340 -11.36 -8.07 -28.95
CA VAL A 340 -12.77 -8.45 -28.78
C VAL A 340 -13.62 -7.52 -29.63
#